data_AF-A0A397VP35-F1
#
_entry.id   AF-A0A397VP35-F1
#
_cell.length_a   1.000
_cell.length_b   1.000
_cell.length_c   1.000
_cell.angle_alpha   90.00
_cell.angle_beta   90.00
_cell.angle_gamma   90.00
#
_symmetry.space_group_name_H-M   'P 1'
#
loop_
_entity.id
_entity.type
_entity.pdbx_description
1 polymer ?
#
loop_
_entity_poly.entity_id
_entity_poly.type
_entity_poly.pdbx_seq_one_letter_code
_entity_poly.pdbx_strand_id
1 'polypeptide(L)'
;MTTSTCTQIGLFSEPLCPKNIFWTNLILLGFNSSELAKGVYSTVTFDKDVFTKGFPNSVKAMELIVWFLFKKLDDTLTTAKFTCWPILDLPSSLQFRTVAYKWLDQLKKEGCLGNTDIVLRRSLFDECQGERFERLIMAFSNYVLKVTMDRDYQHYNRVPKIEFTELKESAPELLKGILKTHIKMQTDNFLQKTRERAICQNRWKNLADKLSRQLYEVINRNNELKKRVHEFHKAKHFNGRDNLTIEQLSFKRIKKLEGARLIWNSCLSWIQENQNYIASIEDVINDRANKYRFNGQDISLQVPEIMMNMWEKQFQEARISPRQCGKLDLISLLKLWRFALQTLNDKITNPKTIQHQDLENEENLEKEEDLENEKDLEDEKDLENEDLSSTVKKLEEHLIEQKRQIKSLSMLKNSLKIRLNEINESIKLLKID
;
A
#
# COMPACT_ATOMS: atom_id res chain seq x y z
N MET A 1 -9.20 -4.10 -51.88
CA MET A 1 -8.31 -2.97 -52.24
C MET A 1 -8.63 -1.81 -51.32
N THR A 2 -7.86 -1.66 -50.25
CA THR A 2 -7.96 -0.53 -49.31
C THR A 2 -6.54 -0.15 -48.93
N THR A 3 -5.94 0.73 -49.70
CA THR A 3 -4.62 1.30 -49.45
C THR A 3 -4.75 2.37 -48.40
N SER A 4 -4.49 2.02 -47.13
CA SER A 4 -4.25 2.97 -46.07
C SER A 4 -2.94 3.69 -46.36
N THR A 5 -3.04 4.95 -46.77
CA THR A 5 -1.92 5.87 -46.92
C THR A 5 -1.35 6.16 -45.53
N CYS A 6 -0.22 5.53 -45.23
CA CYS A 6 0.62 5.84 -44.09
C CYS A 6 1.17 7.25 -44.28
N THR A 7 0.55 8.25 -43.66
CA THR A 7 1.09 9.61 -43.58
C THR A 7 2.32 9.56 -42.69
N GLN A 8 3.50 9.37 -43.30
CA GLN A 8 4.77 9.64 -42.64
C GLN A 8 4.78 11.11 -42.25
N ILE A 9 4.53 11.39 -40.96
CA ILE A 9 4.82 12.66 -40.33
C ILE A 9 6.35 12.76 -40.27
N GLY A 10 6.95 13.18 -41.37
CA GLY A 10 8.35 13.55 -41.41
C GLY A 10 8.55 14.73 -40.47
N LEU A 11 9.41 14.59 -39.46
CA LEU A 11 9.86 15.65 -38.56
C LEU A 11 10.51 16.85 -39.30
N PHE A 12 10.66 16.78 -40.63
CA PHE A 12 11.30 17.78 -41.47
C PHE A 12 10.49 17.97 -42.76
N SER A 13 9.33 18.61 -42.68
CA SER A 13 8.55 18.97 -43.87
C SER A 13 9.20 20.11 -44.69
N GLU A 14 10.17 20.84 -44.14
CA GLU A 14 11.04 21.80 -44.87
C GLU A 14 12.37 21.96 -44.08
N PRO A 15 13.52 21.42 -44.55
CA PRO A 15 14.75 21.37 -43.75
C PRO A 15 15.46 22.74 -43.55
N LEU A 16 15.00 23.81 -44.20
CA LEU A 16 15.65 25.13 -44.21
C LEU A 16 14.77 26.26 -43.64
N CYS A 17 13.59 25.94 -43.10
CA CYS A 17 12.73 26.96 -42.49
C CYS A 17 13.39 27.49 -41.18
N PRO A 18 13.45 28.82 -40.96
CA PRO A 18 14.06 29.41 -39.77
C PRO A 18 13.58 28.82 -38.44
N LYS A 19 12.29 28.42 -38.38
CA LYS A 19 11.66 27.75 -37.24
C LYS A 19 12.30 26.41 -36.89
N ASN A 20 12.52 25.57 -37.90
CA ASN A 20 13.10 24.24 -37.73
C ASN A 20 14.56 24.32 -37.31
N ILE A 21 15.31 25.28 -37.88
CA ILE A 21 16.71 25.53 -37.53
C ILE A 21 16.80 26.00 -36.08
N PHE A 22 16.02 27.00 -35.70
CA PHE A 22 15.95 27.49 -34.32
C PHE A 22 15.61 26.37 -33.33
N TRP A 23 14.57 25.59 -33.60
CA TRP A 23 14.14 24.50 -32.72
C TRP A 23 15.23 23.42 -32.58
N THR A 24 15.89 23.07 -33.68
CA THR A 24 17.02 22.14 -33.68
C THR A 24 18.17 22.69 -32.84
N ASN A 25 18.52 23.97 -32.98
CA ASN A 25 19.57 24.61 -32.19
C ASN A 25 19.27 24.59 -30.70
N LEU A 26 18.02 24.83 -30.30
CA LEU A 26 17.60 24.74 -28.90
C LEU A 26 17.80 23.32 -28.35
N ILE A 27 17.38 22.30 -29.10
CA ILE A 27 17.57 20.91 -28.70
C ILE A 27 19.07 20.59 -28.56
N LEU A 28 19.90 21.04 -29.52
CA LEU A 28 21.35 20.84 -29.48
C LEU A 28 22.02 21.53 -28.28
N LEU A 29 21.51 22.69 -27.86
CA LEU A 29 21.97 23.40 -26.65
C LEU A 29 21.50 22.74 -25.34
N GLY A 30 20.69 21.69 -25.43
CA GLY A 30 20.12 20.96 -24.28
C GLY A 30 18.90 21.65 -23.67
N PHE A 31 18.09 22.34 -24.49
CA PHE A 31 16.84 22.94 -24.00
C PHE A 31 15.84 21.84 -23.62
N ASN A 32 15.65 21.63 -22.32
CA ASN A 32 14.65 20.73 -21.78
C ASN A 32 13.39 21.51 -21.40
N SER A 33 12.36 21.42 -22.24
CA SER A 33 11.04 22.02 -22.01
C SER A 33 10.48 21.67 -20.62
N SER A 34 10.63 20.40 -20.19
CA SER A 34 10.10 19.93 -18.90
C SER A 34 10.86 20.43 -17.66
N GLU A 35 12.13 20.84 -17.80
CA GLU A 35 12.94 21.29 -16.66
C GLU A 35 12.77 22.80 -16.42
N LEU A 36 12.64 23.56 -17.50
CA LEU A 36 12.54 25.02 -17.49
C LEU A 36 11.10 25.52 -17.35
N ALA A 37 10.08 24.73 -17.76
CA ALA A 37 8.66 25.07 -17.63
C ALA A 37 8.11 24.80 -16.21
N LYS A 38 8.79 25.26 -15.16
CA LYS A 38 8.30 25.17 -13.77
C LYS A 38 7.78 26.53 -13.29
N GLY A 39 6.68 26.55 -12.55
CA GLY A 39 6.09 27.77 -11.97
C GLY A 39 5.25 28.58 -12.98
N VAL A 40 5.51 29.89 -13.10
CA VAL A 40 4.74 30.86 -13.91
C VAL A 40 4.72 30.54 -15.42
N TYR A 41 5.62 29.66 -15.84
CA TYR A 41 5.78 29.22 -17.23
C TYR A 41 5.26 27.80 -17.51
N SER A 42 4.59 27.16 -16.55
CA SER A 42 4.01 25.82 -16.71
C SER A 42 2.93 25.72 -17.78
N THR A 43 2.29 26.85 -18.13
CA THR A 43 1.25 26.95 -19.16
C THR A 43 1.80 27.19 -20.57
N VAL A 44 3.12 27.25 -20.74
CA VAL A 44 3.77 27.46 -22.03
C VAL A 44 4.08 26.12 -22.67
N THR A 45 3.50 25.86 -23.83
CA THR A 45 3.87 24.73 -24.68
C THR A 45 5.01 25.14 -25.62
N PHE A 46 6.13 24.42 -25.55
CA PHE A 46 7.28 24.65 -26.43
C PHE A 46 7.24 23.69 -27.62
N ASP A 47 7.12 24.25 -28.82
CA ASP A 47 7.15 23.55 -30.10
C ASP A 47 7.87 24.42 -31.16
N LYS A 48 8.14 23.86 -32.34
CA LYS A 48 8.76 24.56 -33.49
C LYS A 48 8.00 25.83 -33.91
N ASP A 49 6.70 25.88 -33.64
CA ASP A 49 5.80 26.96 -34.06
C ASP A 49 5.52 28.00 -32.96
N VAL A 50 6.29 28.01 -31.85
CA VAL A 50 6.10 28.90 -30.68
C VAL A 50 6.03 30.40 -31.01
N PHE A 51 6.70 30.83 -32.07
CA PHE A 51 6.69 32.23 -32.52
C PHE A 51 5.83 32.48 -33.75
N THR A 52 5.07 31.47 -34.20
CA THR A 52 4.10 31.65 -35.29
C THR A 52 2.96 32.54 -34.80
N LYS A 53 2.45 33.40 -35.68
CA LYS A 53 1.31 34.28 -35.37
C LYS A 53 0.12 33.45 -34.86
N GLY A 54 -0.42 33.84 -33.71
CA GLY A 54 -1.58 33.19 -33.10
C GLY A 54 -1.25 32.07 -32.10
N PHE A 55 0.03 31.78 -31.85
CA PHE A 55 0.42 30.84 -30.79
C PHE A 55 0.26 31.49 -29.40
N PRO A 56 -0.42 30.82 -28.44
CA PRO A 56 -0.65 31.37 -27.11
C PRO A 56 0.67 31.50 -26.32
N ASN A 57 0.77 32.52 -25.48
CA ASN A 57 1.89 32.72 -24.55
C ASN A 57 3.29 32.86 -25.19
N SER A 58 3.38 33.25 -26.46
CA SER A 58 4.65 33.49 -27.19
C SER A 58 5.59 34.48 -26.49
N VAL A 59 5.07 35.48 -25.78
CA VAL A 59 5.88 36.43 -24.98
C VAL A 59 6.57 35.74 -23.81
N LYS A 60 5.84 34.92 -23.05
CA LYS A 60 6.41 34.14 -21.94
C LYS A 60 7.40 33.10 -22.45
N ALA A 61 7.12 32.51 -23.61
CA ALA A 61 8.04 31.59 -24.27
C ALA A 61 9.33 32.31 -24.70
N MET A 62 9.22 33.51 -25.28
CA MET A 62 10.36 34.35 -25.64
C MET A 62 11.23 34.66 -24.43
N GLU A 63 10.64 35.08 -23.31
CA GLU A 63 11.38 35.39 -22.09
C GLU A 63 12.25 34.22 -21.61
N LEU A 64 11.66 33.02 -21.54
CA LEU A 64 12.40 31.81 -21.15
C LEU A 64 13.48 31.42 -22.15
N ILE A 65 13.15 31.41 -23.44
CA ILE A 65 14.07 31.00 -24.50
C ILE A 65 15.26 31.96 -24.57
N VAL A 66 14.99 33.26 -24.54
CA VAL A 66 16.02 34.29 -24.62
C VAL A 66 16.88 34.28 -23.36
N TRP A 67 16.29 34.13 -22.17
CA TRP A 67 17.04 33.97 -20.93
C TRP A 67 17.94 32.72 -20.97
N PHE A 68 17.42 31.59 -21.45
CA PHE A 68 18.21 30.36 -21.61
C PHE A 68 19.38 30.54 -22.58
N LEU A 69 19.14 31.18 -23.73
CA LEU A 69 20.18 31.45 -24.72
C LEU A 69 21.26 32.38 -24.17
N PHE A 70 20.89 33.45 -23.46
CA PHE A 70 21.86 34.33 -22.81
C PHE A 70 22.65 33.61 -21.71
N LYS A 71 21.96 32.80 -20.89
CA LYS A 71 22.61 31.97 -19.86
C LYS A 71 23.64 31.01 -20.44
N LYS A 72 23.36 30.42 -21.61
CA LYS A 72 24.31 29.55 -22.32
C LYS A 72 25.50 30.30 -22.89
N LEU A 73 25.28 31.53 -23.36
CA LEU A 73 26.33 32.42 -23.85
C LEU A 73 27.29 32.82 -22.71
N ASP A 74 26.75 33.43 -21.65
CA ASP A 74 27.51 33.83 -20.46
C ASP A 74 26.59 33.91 -19.23
N ASP A 75 26.71 32.95 -18.32
CA ASP A 75 25.90 32.88 -17.11
C ASP A 75 26.15 34.07 -16.15
N THR A 76 27.40 34.53 -16.07
CA THR A 76 27.80 35.59 -15.15
C THR A 76 27.29 36.96 -15.58
N LEU A 77 27.41 37.28 -16.88
CA LEU A 77 26.86 38.52 -17.43
C LEU A 77 25.34 38.51 -17.48
N THR A 78 24.73 37.34 -17.69
CA THR A 78 23.26 37.21 -17.74
C THR A 78 22.63 37.48 -16.38
N THR A 79 23.17 36.90 -15.31
CA THR A 79 22.68 37.15 -13.95
C THR A 79 22.89 38.59 -13.49
N ALA A 80 23.98 39.24 -13.92
CA ALA A 80 24.24 40.65 -13.62
C ALA A 80 23.32 41.62 -14.40
N LYS A 81 23.08 41.37 -15.70
CA LYS A 81 22.26 42.25 -16.54
C LYS A 81 20.75 42.06 -16.34
N PHE A 82 20.30 40.84 -16.07
CA PHE A 82 18.88 40.52 -15.88
C PHE A 82 18.52 40.42 -14.40
N THR A 83 18.58 41.55 -13.70
CA THR A 83 18.10 41.67 -12.31
C THR A 83 16.59 41.43 -12.17
N CYS A 84 15.85 41.52 -13.28
CA CYS A 84 14.41 41.34 -13.36
C CYS A 84 13.96 39.86 -13.42
N TRP A 85 14.88 38.90 -13.29
CA TRP A 85 14.58 37.47 -13.36
C TRP A 85 14.44 36.87 -11.94
N PRO A 86 13.37 36.13 -11.61
CA PRO A 86 12.27 35.65 -12.47
C PRO A 86 11.17 36.69 -12.72
N ILE A 87 10.56 36.64 -13.91
CA ILE A 87 9.51 37.59 -14.30
C ILE A 87 8.16 37.15 -13.71
N LEU A 88 7.71 37.86 -12.68
CA LEU A 88 6.41 37.66 -12.04
C LEU A 88 5.39 38.71 -12.48
N ASP A 89 5.85 39.93 -12.79
CA ASP A 89 5.01 41.09 -13.04
C ASP A 89 5.24 41.70 -14.45
N LEU A 90 4.20 42.38 -14.96
CA LEU A 90 4.25 43.10 -16.25
C LEU A 90 5.40 44.15 -16.37
N PRO A 91 5.70 45.00 -15.36
CA PRO A 91 6.84 45.91 -15.43
C PRO A 91 8.18 45.17 -15.57
N SER A 92 8.35 44.04 -14.87
CA SER A 92 9.56 43.22 -14.95
C SER A 92 9.70 42.60 -16.35
N SER A 93 8.60 42.20 -16.99
CA SER A 93 8.58 41.74 -18.39
C SER A 93 9.01 42.85 -19.37
N LEU A 94 8.53 44.09 -19.18
CA LEU A 94 8.93 45.24 -20.01
C LEU A 94 10.41 45.60 -19.85
N GLN A 95 10.91 45.54 -18.60
CA GLN A 95 12.32 45.75 -18.32
C GLN A 95 13.18 44.65 -18.97
N PHE A 96 12.80 43.38 -18.81
CA PHE A 96 13.48 42.24 -19.43
C PHE A 96 13.58 42.42 -20.95
N ARG A 97 12.47 42.74 -21.63
CA ARG A 97 12.44 42.99 -23.08
C ARG A 97 13.35 44.13 -23.50
N THR A 98 13.38 45.21 -22.72
CA THR A 98 14.24 46.37 -23.00
C THR A 98 15.72 46.04 -22.85
N VAL A 99 16.08 45.26 -21.82
CA VAL A 99 17.46 44.79 -21.60
C VAL A 99 17.88 43.80 -22.69
N ALA A 100 17.02 42.84 -23.01
CA ALA A 100 17.26 41.85 -24.07
C ALA A 100 17.47 42.52 -25.44
N TYR A 101 16.61 43.50 -25.79
CA TYR A 101 16.76 44.29 -27.01
C TYR A 101 18.09 45.03 -27.05
N LYS A 102 18.46 45.75 -25.98
CA LYS A 102 19.72 46.51 -25.92
C LYS A 102 20.95 45.60 -26.07
N TRP A 103 20.92 44.43 -25.43
CA TRP A 103 22.03 43.50 -25.50
C TRP A 103 22.13 42.83 -26.89
N LEU A 104 21.00 42.47 -27.50
CA LEU A 104 21.00 41.97 -28.88
C LEU A 104 21.42 43.03 -29.90
N ASP A 105 21.08 44.30 -29.69
CA ASP A 105 21.54 45.41 -30.52
C ASP A 105 23.06 45.61 -30.43
N GLN A 106 23.64 45.47 -29.23
CA GLN A 106 25.09 45.47 -29.03
C GLN A 106 25.76 44.31 -29.77
N LEU A 107 25.28 43.08 -29.59
CA LEU A 107 25.81 41.89 -30.28
C LEU A 107 25.69 42.02 -31.81
N LYS A 108 24.64 42.68 -32.30
CA LYS A 108 24.48 42.96 -33.73
C LYS A 108 25.54 43.96 -34.22
N LYS A 109 25.78 45.05 -33.48
CA LYS A 109 26.81 46.05 -33.81
C LYS A 109 28.22 45.46 -33.80
N GLU A 110 28.45 44.47 -32.94
CA GLU A 110 29.71 43.71 -32.86
C GLU A 110 29.85 42.67 -34.00
N GLY A 111 28.87 42.53 -34.89
CA GLY A 111 28.91 41.60 -36.03
C GLY A 111 28.70 40.12 -35.64
N CYS A 112 28.31 39.85 -34.40
CA CYS A 112 28.21 38.49 -33.86
C CYS A 112 27.05 37.68 -34.46
N LEU A 113 25.94 38.33 -34.83
CA LEU A 113 24.77 37.67 -35.45
C LEU A 113 24.95 37.37 -36.96
N GLY A 114 26.16 37.55 -37.48
CA GLY A 114 26.48 37.43 -38.91
C GLY A 114 25.91 38.58 -39.76
N ASN A 115 26.36 38.69 -41.01
CA ASN A 115 25.93 39.70 -41.97
C ASN A 115 24.51 39.43 -42.51
N THR A 116 23.55 39.22 -41.61
CA THR A 116 22.16 38.97 -41.97
C THR A 116 21.39 40.29 -41.99
N ASP A 117 20.51 40.49 -42.99
CA ASP A 117 19.68 41.69 -43.20
C ASP A 117 18.56 41.86 -42.14
N ILE A 118 18.83 41.50 -40.88
CA ILE A 118 17.84 41.51 -39.80
C ILE A 118 17.76 42.91 -39.22
N VAL A 119 16.68 43.65 -39.51
CA VAL A 119 16.42 44.96 -38.92
C VAL A 119 15.85 44.78 -37.51
N LEU A 120 16.67 45.07 -36.49
CA LEU A 120 16.26 45.00 -35.09
C LEU A 120 15.43 46.24 -34.74
N ARG A 121 14.15 46.05 -34.39
CA ARG A 121 13.27 47.11 -33.86
C ARG A 121 12.72 46.67 -32.51
N ARG A 122 12.50 47.62 -31.60
CA ARG A 122 11.93 47.34 -30.28
C ARG A 122 10.58 46.62 -30.36
N SER A 123 9.76 46.98 -31.35
CA SER A 123 8.46 46.37 -31.60
C SER A 123 8.49 44.86 -31.87
N LEU A 124 9.62 44.29 -32.33
CA LEU A 124 9.75 42.84 -32.50
C LEU A 124 9.70 42.09 -31.15
N PHE A 125 10.25 42.70 -30.09
CA PHE A 125 10.18 42.13 -28.74
C PHE A 125 8.83 42.42 -28.08
N ASP A 126 8.09 43.41 -28.56
CA ASP A 126 6.74 43.68 -28.06
C ASP A 126 5.73 42.67 -28.64
N GLU A 127 5.85 42.36 -29.94
CA GLU A 127 4.99 41.39 -30.64
C GLU A 127 5.39 39.92 -30.39
N CYS A 128 6.69 39.63 -30.20
CA CYS A 128 7.25 38.27 -29.97
C CYS A 128 6.77 37.18 -30.96
N GLN A 129 6.31 37.58 -32.15
CA GLN A 129 5.69 36.68 -33.12
C GLN A 129 6.03 37.09 -34.55
N GLY A 130 5.96 36.11 -35.45
CA GLY A 130 6.09 36.29 -36.89
C GLY A 130 7.50 36.08 -37.44
N GLU A 131 7.56 36.00 -38.77
CA GLU A 131 8.73 35.56 -39.52
C GLU A 131 10.00 36.38 -39.25
N ARG A 132 9.87 37.70 -39.03
CA ARG A 132 11.01 38.56 -38.72
C ARG A 132 11.64 38.23 -37.37
N PHE A 133 10.79 37.91 -36.37
CA PHE A 133 11.25 37.53 -35.05
C PHE A 133 11.84 36.11 -35.06
N GLU A 134 11.23 35.19 -35.81
CA GLU A 134 11.76 33.84 -36.02
C GLU A 134 13.17 33.86 -36.63
N ARG A 135 13.41 34.69 -37.65
CA ARG A 135 14.76 34.87 -38.24
C ARG A 135 15.75 35.46 -37.24
N LEU A 136 15.34 36.43 -36.42
CA LEU A 136 16.18 37.02 -35.38
C LEU A 136 16.60 35.97 -34.35
N ILE A 137 15.64 35.22 -33.81
CA ILE A 137 15.90 34.20 -32.80
C ILE A 137 16.68 33.02 -33.37
N MET A 138 16.44 32.65 -34.63
CA MET A 138 17.28 31.69 -35.36
C MET A 138 18.73 32.18 -35.42
N ALA A 139 18.99 33.42 -35.87
CA ALA A 139 20.34 33.97 -35.95
C ALA A 139 21.01 34.03 -34.57
N PHE A 140 20.27 34.43 -33.54
CA PHE A 140 20.79 34.45 -32.17
C PHE A 140 21.11 33.04 -31.66
N SER A 141 20.22 32.06 -31.86
CA SER A 141 20.48 30.67 -31.45
C SER A 141 21.68 30.05 -32.18
N ASN A 142 21.88 30.37 -33.47
CA ASN A 142 23.06 29.95 -34.24
C ASN A 142 24.34 30.54 -33.64
N TYR A 143 24.33 31.82 -33.27
CA TYR A 143 25.49 32.46 -32.64
C TYR A 143 25.83 31.80 -31.30
N VAL A 144 24.83 31.61 -30.43
CA VAL A 144 25.02 30.95 -29.13
C VAL A 144 25.53 29.51 -29.32
N LEU A 145 24.98 28.77 -30.28
CA LEU A 145 25.44 27.41 -30.61
C LEU A 145 26.90 27.42 -31.08
N LYS A 146 27.29 28.37 -31.93
CA LYS A 146 28.67 28.51 -32.40
C LYS A 146 29.64 28.80 -31.25
N VAL A 147 29.31 29.78 -30.40
CA VAL A 147 30.15 30.14 -29.25
C VAL A 147 30.26 28.99 -28.25
N THR A 148 29.17 28.29 -27.97
CA THR A 148 29.18 27.13 -27.06
C THR A 148 29.93 25.94 -27.65
N MET A 149 29.83 25.69 -28.96
CA MET A 149 30.66 24.70 -29.66
C MET A 149 32.14 25.05 -29.58
N ASP A 150 32.49 26.31 -29.82
CA ASP A 150 33.87 26.79 -29.77
C ASP A 150 34.44 26.83 -28.34
N ARG A 151 33.61 26.95 -27.31
CA ARG A 151 34.03 26.92 -25.90
C ARG A 151 34.16 25.49 -25.37
N ASP A 152 33.12 24.68 -25.55
CA ASP A 152 32.96 23.39 -24.86
C ASP A 152 33.46 22.20 -25.71
N TYR A 153 33.52 22.36 -27.04
CA TYR A 153 33.80 21.28 -27.98
C TYR A 153 34.98 21.57 -28.91
N GLN A 154 35.98 22.34 -28.45
CA GLN A 154 37.21 22.64 -29.20
C GLN A 154 37.86 21.40 -29.82
N HIS A 155 37.82 20.25 -29.13
CA HIS A 155 38.38 18.99 -29.61
C HIS A 155 37.61 18.35 -30.78
N TYR A 156 36.35 18.76 -31.01
CA TYR A 156 35.52 18.30 -32.13
C TYR A 156 35.59 19.24 -33.35
N ASN A 157 36.11 20.46 -33.20
CA ASN A 157 36.49 21.35 -34.30
C ASN A 157 37.75 20.82 -35.00
N ARG A 158 37.65 19.63 -35.61
CA ARG A 158 38.71 18.99 -36.41
C ARG A 158 38.87 19.61 -37.80
N VAL A 159 37.98 20.53 -38.17
CA VAL A 159 38.08 21.25 -39.44
C VAL A 159 38.59 22.64 -39.11
N PRO A 160 39.85 22.97 -39.45
CA PRO A 160 40.33 24.34 -39.37
C PRO A 160 39.34 25.25 -40.08
N LYS A 161 39.12 26.44 -39.54
CA LYS A 161 38.33 27.47 -40.21
C LYS A 161 39.11 27.92 -41.45
N ILE A 162 38.93 27.20 -42.56
CA ILE A 162 39.58 27.53 -43.83
C ILE A 162 38.82 28.74 -44.38
N GLU A 163 39.46 29.90 -44.38
CA GLU A 163 38.95 31.09 -45.06
C GLU A 163 39.16 30.89 -46.57
N PHE A 164 38.19 30.21 -47.19
CA PHE A 164 38.21 29.84 -48.60
C PHE A 164 38.35 31.03 -49.55
N THR A 165 38.05 32.24 -49.09
CA THR A 165 38.21 33.49 -49.85
C THR A 165 39.68 33.88 -50.00
N GLU A 166 40.43 33.95 -48.90
CA GLU A 166 41.86 34.33 -48.92
C GLU A 166 42.72 33.23 -49.56
N LEU A 167 42.35 31.95 -49.36
CA LEU A 167 43.08 30.81 -49.93
C LEU A 167 42.89 30.67 -51.45
N LYS A 168 41.72 31.09 -51.96
CA LYS A 168 41.40 31.07 -53.40
C LYS A 168 42.21 32.10 -54.18
N GLU A 169 42.51 33.24 -53.54
CA GLU A 169 43.30 34.32 -54.15
C GLU A 169 44.81 34.07 -54.06
N SER A 170 45.30 33.46 -52.97
CA SER A 170 46.73 33.28 -52.71
C SER A 170 47.34 31.97 -53.22
N ALA A 171 46.61 30.84 -53.20
CA ALA A 171 47.18 29.53 -53.56
C ALA A 171 46.13 28.48 -54.02
N PRO A 172 45.68 28.54 -55.29
CA PRO A 172 44.61 27.69 -55.81
C PRO A 172 44.96 26.18 -55.84
N GLU A 173 46.23 25.82 -56.04
CA GLU A 173 46.66 24.41 -56.05
C GLU A 173 46.69 23.79 -54.64
N LEU A 174 47.03 24.57 -53.60
CA LEU A 174 46.92 24.13 -52.21
C LEU A 174 45.46 23.97 -51.81
N LEU A 175 44.58 24.90 -52.22
CA LEU A 175 43.14 24.78 -52.01
C LEU A 175 42.58 23.50 -52.65
N LYS A 176 42.98 23.17 -53.88
CA LYS A 176 42.57 21.93 -54.56
C LYS A 176 43.06 20.67 -53.84
N GLY A 177 44.27 20.68 -53.30
CA GLY A 177 44.82 19.60 -52.47
C GLY A 177 44.06 19.42 -51.15
N ILE A 178 43.78 20.52 -50.45
CA ILE A 178 42.98 20.54 -49.23
C ILE A 178 41.55 20.08 -49.51
N LEU A 179 40.93 20.52 -50.61
CA LEU A 179 39.59 20.10 -50.99
C LEU A 179 39.54 18.60 -51.29
N LYS A 180 40.52 18.06 -52.03
CA LYS A 180 40.61 16.62 -52.32
C LYS A 180 40.77 15.78 -51.04
N THR A 181 41.60 16.21 -50.11
CA THR A 181 41.79 15.50 -48.83
C THR A 181 40.54 15.60 -47.96
N HIS A 182 39.89 16.76 -47.92
CA HIS A 182 38.63 16.96 -47.21
C HIS A 182 37.49 16.10 -47.81
N ILE A 183 37.38 16.05 -49.14
CA ILE A 183 36.40 15.19 -49.83
C ILE A 183 36.66 13.72 -49.49
N LYS A 184 37.92 13.25 -49.56
CA LYS A 184 38.26 11.87 -49.17
C LYS A 184 37.88 11.58 -47.71
N MET A 185 38.30 12.44 -46.78
CA MET A 185 37.98 12.30 -45.35
C MET A 185 36.47 12.28 -45.09
N GLN A 186 35.71 13.17 -45.75
CA GLN A 186 34.25 13.18 -45.64
C GLN A 186 33.61 11.93 -46.23
N THR A 187 34.12 11.46 -47.38
CA THR A 187 33.63 10.24 -48.03
C THR A 187 33.88 9.03 -47.14
N ASP A 188 35.08 8.91 -46.56
CA ASP A 188 35.42 7.82 -45.65
C ASP A 188 34.57 7.84 -44.38
N ASN A 189 34.38 9.02 -43.78
CA ASN A 189 33.51 9.18 -42.61
C ASN A 189 32.04 8.83 -42.94
N PHE A 190 31.56 9.26 -44.12
CA PHE A 190 30.23 8.92 -44.60
C PHE A 190 30.07 7.40 -44.80
N LEU A 191 31.05 6.75 -45.43
CA LEU A 191 31.05 5.30 -45.65
C LEU A 191 31.10 4.54 -44.31
N GLN A 192 31.92 4.98 -43.36
CA GLN A 192 31.98 4.40 -42.03
C GLN A 192 30.64 4.52 -41.29
N LYS A 193 30.07 5.73 -41.21
CA LYS A 193 28.76 5.96 -40.59
C LYS A 193 27.65 5.17 -41.28
N THR A 194 27.72 5.01 -42.60
CA THR A 194 26.74 4.21 -43.35
C THR A 194 26.85 2.72 -43.00
N ARG A 195 28.07 2.19 -42.86
CA ARG A 195 28.30 0.81 -42.39
C ARG A 195 27.78 0.61 -40.98
N GLU A 196 28.09 1.53 -40.06
CA GLU A 196 27.61 1.48 -38.67
C GLU A 196 26.07 1.50 -38.62
N ARG A 197 25.43 2.39 -39.40
CA ARG A 197 23.97 2.44 -39.53
C ARG A 197 23.39 1.13 -40.08
N ALA A 198 24.02 0.52 -41.09
CA ALA A 198 23.58 -0.76 -41.65
C ALA A 198 23.68 -1.90 -40.62
N ILE A 199 24.77 -1.96 -39.85
CA ILE A 199 24.96 -2.93 -38.77
C ILE A 199 23.89 -2.74 -37.70
N CYS A 200 23.67 -1.49 -37.25
CA CYS A 200 22.61 -1.15 -36.31
C CYS A 200 21.25 -1.57 -36.86
N GLN A 201 20.90 -1.19 -38.09
CA GLN A 201 19.62 -1.53 -38.71
C GLN A 201 19.40 -3.06 -38.76
N ASN A 202 20.42 -3.84 -39.12
CA ASN A 202 20.35 -5.30 -39.08
C ASN A 202 20.14 -5.82 -37.65
N ARG A 203 20.82 -5.25 -36.65
CA ARG A 203 20.60 -5.62 -35.25
C ARG A 203 19.17 -5.32 -34.80
N TRP A 204 18.64 -4.14 -35.11
CA TRP A 204 17.26 -3.76 -34.81
C TRP A 204 16.26 -4.67 -35.51
N LYS A 205 16.49 -5.01 -36.79
CA LYS A 205 15.65 -5.96 -37.53
C LYS A 205 15.66 -7.34 -36.88
N ASN A 206 16.83 -7.86 -36.50
CA ASN A 206 16.93 -9.15 -35.81
C ASN A 206 16.20 -9.17 -34.46
N LEU A 207 16.25 -8.06 -33.70
CA LEU A 207 15.50 -7.93 -32.44
C LEU A 207 14.00 -7.86 -32.70
N ALA A 208 13.57 -7.09 -33.71
CA ALA A 208 12.17 -7.01 -34.11
C ALA A 208 11.62 -8.37 -34.56
N ASP A 209 12.40 -9.15 -35.32
CA ASP A 209 12.03 -10.50 -35.75
C ASP A 209 11.89 -11.46 -34.55
N LYS A 210 12.82 -11.39 -33.58
CA LYS A 210 12.73 -12.19 -32.34
C LYS A 210 11.48 -11.85 -31.53
N LEU A 211 11.20 -10.56 -31.34
CA LEU A 211 10.01 -10.09 -30.64
C LEU A 211 8.73 -10.50 -31.37
N SER A 212 8.71 -10.38 -32.70
CA SER A 212 7.57 -10.79 -33.51
C SER A 212 7.29 -12.28 -33.36
N ARG A 213 8.33 -13.14 -33.38
CA ARG A 213 8.17 -14.58 -33.13
C ARG A 213 7.59 -14.86 -31.74
N GLN A 214 8.11 -14.22 -30.70
CA GLN A 214 7.58 -14.38 -29.34
C GLN A 214 6.11 -13.92 -29.24
N LEU A 215 5.75 -12.82 -29.90
CA LEU A 215 4.36 -12.37 -29.97
C LEU A 215 3.47 -13.41 -30.67
N TYR A 216 3.91 -13.96 -31.80
CA TYR A 216 3.17 -15.02 -32.49
C TYR A 216 3.01 -16.27 -31.62
N GLU A 217 4.04 -16.70 -30.90
CA GLU A 217 3.98 -17.83 -29.96
C GLU A 217 2.97 -17.57 -28.83
N VAL A 218 3.02 -16.39 -28.21
CA VAL A 218 2.08 -16.00 -27.15
C VAL A 218 0.65 -15.92 -27.68
N ILE A 219 0.44 -15.36 -28.87
CA ILE A 219 -0.87 -15.30 -29.52
C ILE A 219 -1.41 -16.72 -29.79
N ASN A 220 -0.59 -17.61 -30.33
CA ASN A 220 -0.97 -19.00 -30.57
C ASN A 220 -1.31 -19.72 -29.27
N ARG A 221 -0.47 -19.58 -28.23
CA ARG A 221 -0.73 -20.17 -26.91
C ARG A 221 -2.01 -19.62 -26.28
N ASN A 222 -2.28 -18.33 -26.42
CA ASN A 222 -3.52 -17.71 -25.95
C ASN A 222 -4.73 -18.27 -26.71
N ASN A 223 -4.64 -18.45 -28.03
CA ASN A 223 -5.69 -19.06 -28.83
C ASN A 223 -5.93 -20.53 -28.47
N GLU A 224 -4.88 -21.31 -28.21
CA GLU A 224 -4.98 -22.68 -27.70
C GLU A 224 -5.66 -22.73 -26.34
N LEU A 225 -5.27 -21.86 -25.41
CA LEU A 225 -5.90 -21.77 -24.09
C LEU A 225 -7.37 -21.37 -24.20
N LYS A 226 -7.72 -20.40 -25.07
CA LYS A 226 -9.12 -20.04 -25.35
C LYS A 226 -9.92 -21.22 -25.90
N LYS A 227 -9.34 -22.02 -26.80
CA LYS A 227 -9.97 -23.26 -27.30
C LYS A 227 -10.18 -24.26 -26.16
N ARG A 228 -9.16 -24.52 -25.33
CA ARG A 228 -9.29 -25.41 -24.15
C ARG A 228 -10.34 -24.94 -23.16
N VAL A 229 -10.42 -23.63 -22.91
CA VAL A 229 -11.47 -23.03 -22.08
C VAL A 229 -12.84 -23.27 -22.70
N HIS A 230 -13.00 -23.02 -24.01
CA HIS A 230 -14.26 -23.29 -24.71
C HIS A 230 -14.65 -24.77 -24.68
N GLU A 231 -13.71 -25.68 -24.90
CA GLU A 231 -13.91 -27.13 -24.79
C GLU A 231 -14.27 -27.56 -23.37
N PHE A 232 -13.61 -27.01 -22.34
CA PHE A 232 -13.94 -27.27 -20.94
C PHE A 232 -15.36 -26.79 -20.61
N HIS A 233 -15.75 -25.60 -21.07
CA HIS A 233 -17.13 -25.12 -20.92
C HIS A 233 -18.12 -26.03 -21.65
N LYS A 234 -17.84 -26.42 -22.90
CA LYS A 234 -18.69 -27.33 -23.69
C LYS A 234 -18.82 -28.71 -23.04
N ALA A 235 -17.73 -29.29 -22.54
CA ALA A 235 -17.73 -30.58 -21.83
C ALA A 235 -18.50 -30.51 -20.51
N LYS A 236 -18.45 -29.37 -19.81
CA LYS A 236 -19.24 -29.11 -18.59
C LYS A 236 -20.74 -28.93 -18.87
N HIS A 237 -21.11 -28.57 -20.11
CA HIS A 237 -22.50 -28.56 -20.56
C HIS A 237 -23.00 -29.94 -21.00
N PHE A 238 -22.11 -30.87 -21.39
CA PHE A 238 -22.50 -32.23 -21.81
C PHE A 238 -22.48 -33.28 -20.67
N ASN A 239 -21.68 -33.08 -19.62
CA ASN A 239 -21.62 -34.00 -18.49
C ASN A 239 -22.34 -33.41 -17.25
N GLY A 240 -23.65 -33.65 -17.15
CA GLY A 240 -24.36 -33.63 -15.87
C GLY A 240 -24.95 -32.28 -15.41
N ARG A 241 -25.48 -31.47 -16.32
CA ARG A 241 -26.59 -30.56 -15.97
C ARG A 241 -27.68 -30.74 -17.00
N ASP A 242 -28.79 -31.33 -16.55
CA ASP A 242 -30.10 -31.01 -17.11
C ASP A 242 -30.15 -29.50 -17.37
N ASN A 243 -30.71 -29.10 -18.49
CA ASN A 243 -30.88 -27.70 -18.90
C ASN A 243 -31.76 -26.96 -17.89
N LEU A 244 -31.24 -26.68 -16.69
CA LEU A 244 -31.91 -25.88 -15.69
C LEU A 244 -31.68 -24.42 -16.06
N THR A 245 -32.75 -23.77 -16.49
CA THR A 245 -32.83 -22.33 -16.77
C THR A 245 -32.24 -21.53 -15.60
N ILE A 246 -31.67 -20.35 -15.87
CA ILE A 246 -31.02 -19.47 -14.88
C ILE A 246 -31.90 -19.29 -13.62
N GLU A 247 -33.21 -19.28 -13.77
CA GLU A 247 -34.22 -19.20 -12.70
C GLU A 247 -34.25 -20.43 -11.77
N GLN A 248 -34.02 -21.63 -12.29
CA GLN A 248 -33.98 -22.84 -11.48
C GLN A 248 -32.65 -22.96 -10.70
N LEU A 249 -31.57 -22.40 -11.24
CA LEU A 249 -30.29 -22.27 -10.53
C LEU A 249 -30.37 -21.21 -9.42
N SER A 250 -31.05 -20.08 -9.67
CA SER A 250 -31.28 -19.06 -8.65
C SER A 250 -32.17 -19.60 -7.53
N PHE A 251 -33.23 -20.36 -7.85
CA PHE A 251 -34.07 -21.03 -6.85
C PHE A 251 -33.29 -22.03 -5.99
N LYS A 252 -32.46 -22.88 -6.60
CA LYS A 252 -31.58 -23.80 -5.85
C LYS A 252 -30.58 -23.06 -4.96
N ARG A 253 -30.07 -21.90 -5.41
CA ARG A 253 -29.16 -21.06 -4.61
C ARG A 253 -29.88 -20.40 -3.44
N ILE A 254 -31.10 -19.91 -3.65
CA ILE A 254 -31.94 -19.31 -2.60
C ILE A 254 -32.29 -20.36 -1.55
N LYS A 255 -32.69 -21.57 -1.96
CA LYS A 255 -32.96 -22.68 -1.02
C LYS A 255 -31.73 -23.07 -0.17
N LYS A 256 -30.53 -23.04 -0.76
CA LYS A 256 -29.27 -23.25 -0.01
C LYS A 256 -28.97 -22.11 0.96
N LEU A 257 -29.21 -20.86 0.54
CA LEU A 257 -29.07 -19.68 1.39
C LEU A 257 -30.07 -19.69 2.55
N GLU A 258 -31.30 -20.13 2.32
CA GLU A 258 -32.31 -20.32 3.36
C GLU A 258 -31.88 -21.40 4.36
N GLY A 259 -31.36 -22.55 3.89
CA GLY A 259 -30.78 -23.55 4.77
C GLY A 259 -29.63 -23.01 5.63
N ALA A 260 -28.72 -22.24 5.04
CA ALA A 260 -27.64 -21.59 5.78
C ALA A 260 -28.15 -20.54 6.78
N ARG A 261 -29.20 -19.77 6.41
CA ARG A 261 -29.85 -18.81 7.30
C ARG A 261 -30.55 -19.50 8.47
N LEU A 262 -31.19 -20.65 8.25
CA LEU A 262 -31.80 -21.43 9.33
C LEU A 262 -30.75 -21.90 10.32
N ILE A 263 -29.64 -22.48 9.84
CA ILE A 263 -28.53 -22.91 10.70
C ILE A 263 -27.95 -21.71 11.47
N TRP A 264 -27.74 -20.59 10.78
CA TRP A 264 -27.22 -19.37 11.41
C TRP A 264 -28.18 -18.83 12.47
N ASN A 265 -29.48 -18.86 12.20
CA ASN A 265 -30.51 -18.45 13.16
C ASN A 265 -30.58 -19.41 14.35
N SER A 266 -30.41 -20.71 14.15
CA SER A 266 -30.28 -21.69 15.25
C SER A 266 -29.03 -21.45 16.09
N CYS A 267 -27.91 -21.08 15.46
CA CYS A 267 -26.71 -20.67 16.21
C CYS A 267 -26.96 -19.37 16.99
N LEU A 268 -27.64 -18.40 16.41
CA LEU A 268 -27.98 -17.14 17.09
C LEU A 268 -28.96 -17.36 18.25
N SER A 269 -29.97 -18.21 18.10
CA SER A 269 -30.89 -18.55 19.18
C SER A 269 -30.18 -19.31 20.30
N TRP A 270 -29.29 -20.24 19.96
CA TRP A 270 -28.45 -20.93 20.95
C TRP A 270 -27.53 -19.96 21.69
N ILE A 271 -26.93 -18.99 21.00
CA ILE A 271 -26.12 -17.95 21.63
C ILE A 271 -26.98 -17.10 22.57
N GLN A 272 -28.21 -16.74 22.16
CA GLN A 272 -29.15 -15.98 23.00
C GLN A 272 -29.56 -16.74 24.26
N GLU A 273 -29.94 -18.02 24.12
CA GLU A 273 -30.31 -18.89 25.24
C GLU A 273 -29.15 -19.10 26.21
N ASN A 274 -27.92 -19.15 25.71
CA ASN A 274 -26.72 -19.39 26.51
C ASN A 274 -25.94 -18.12 26.87
N GLN A 275 -26.53 -16.92 26.74
CA GLN A 275 -25.85 -15.66 27.08
C GLN A 275 -25.34 -15.64 28.52
N ASN A 276 -26.09 -16.20 29.47
CA ASN A 276 -25.69 -16.24 30.88
C ASN A 276 -24.48 -17.14 31.11
N TYR A 277 -24.42 -18.28 30.41
CA TYR A 277 -23.27 -19.20 30.45
C TYR A 277 -22.06 -18.59 29.74
N ILE A 278 -22.27 -17.96 28.59
CA ILE A 278 -21.22 -17.24 27.86
C ILE A 278 -20.67 -16.11 28.73
N ALA A 279 -21.53 -15.32 29.40
CA ALA A 279 -21.12 -14.27 30.32
C ALA A 279 -20.38 -14.82 31.54
N SER A 280 -20.79 -15.98 32.07
CA SER A 280 -20.10 -16.65 33.17
C SER A 280 -18.72 -17.17 32.75
N ILE A 281 -18.63 -17.76 31.56
CA ILE A 281 -17.35 -18.20 30.97
C ILE A 281 -16.47 -16.99 30.66
N GLU A 282 -17.04 -15.89 30.17
CA GLU A 282 -16.32 -14.65 29.89
C GLU A 282 -15.85 -13.95 31.19
N ASP A 283 -16.64 -14.02 32.26
CA ASP A 283 -16.22 -13.58 33.61
C ASP A 283 -15.10 -14.49 34.18
N VAL A 284 -15.07 -15.78 33.84
CA VAL A 284 -13.97 -16.70 34.19
C VAL A 284 -12.72 -16.44 33.35
N ILE A 285 -12.86 -16.25 32.03
CA ILE A 285 -11.75 -15.97 31.11
C ILE A 285 -11.11 -14.62 31.43
N ASN A 286 -11.90 -13.64 31.89
CA ASN A 286 -11.42 -12.31 32.28
C ASN A 286 -11.05 -12.19 33.78
N ASP A 287 -10.88 -13.30 34.50
CA ASP A 287 -10.52 -13.35 35.94
C ASP A 287 -11.46 -12.52 36.87
N ARG A 288 -12.72 -12.30 36.46
CA ARG A 288 -13.76 -11.60 37.23
C ARG A 288 -14.61 -12.51 38.11
N ALA A 289 -14.25 -13.79 38.22
CA ALA A 289 -14.95 -14.79 39.05
C ALA A 289 -15.03 -14.41 40.55
N ASN A 290 -14.19 -13.48 41.02
CA ASN A 290 -14.14 -13.03 42.42
C ASN A 290 -15.00 -11.79 42.72
N LYS A 291 -16.18 -11.62 42.09
CA LYS A 291 -17.09 -10.48 42.38
C LYS A 291 -17.70 -10.52 43.79
N TYR A 292 -17.88 -11.68 44.40
CA TYR A 292 -18.42 -11.82 45.76
C TYR A 292 -17.31 -12.19 46.76
N ARG A 293 -16.66 -11.18 47.35
CA ARG A 293 -15.82 -11.35 48.54
C ARG A 293 -16.66 -11.04 49.77
N PHE A 294 -16.78 -12.00 50.71
CA PHE A 294 -17.38 -11.76 52.03
C PHE A 294 -16.53 -10.73 52.80
N ASN A 295 -16.91 -9.45 52.78
CA ASN A 295 -16.32 -8.44 53.66
C ASN A 295 -17.02 -8.53 55.02
N GLY A 296 -16.35 -9.14 56.01
CA GLY A 296 -16.86 -9.28 57.39
C GLY A 296 -16.84 -7.99 58.22
N GLN A 297 -17.25 -6.86 57.65
CA GLN A 297 -17.41 -5.59 58.36
C GLN A 297 -18.79 -5.46 59.02
N ASP A 298 -19.82 -6.09 58.45
CA ASP A 298 -21.22 -5.92 58.88
C ASP A 298 -21.68 -6.92 59.95
N ILE A 299 -20.80 -7.83 60.40
CA ILE A 299 -21.14 -8.81 61.43
C ILE A 299 -20.79 -8.24 62.82
N SER A 300 -21.82 -7.84 63.57
CA SER A 300 -21.74 -7.39 64.96
C SER A 300 -21.69 -8.60 65.90
N LEU A 301 -20.49 -9.05 66.25
CA LEU A 301 -20.32 -10.02 67.33
C LEU A 301 -20.50 -9.33 68.67
N GLN A 302 -21.66 -9.52 69.29
CA GLN A 302 -21.88 -9.23 70.71
C GLN A 302 -21.68 -10.52 71.50
N VAL A 303 -20.60 -10.56 72.29
CA VAL A 303 -20.37 -11.63 73.26
C VAL A 303 -20.99 -11.16 74.59
N PRO A 304 -21.98 -11.88 75.15
CA PRO A 304 -22.60 -11.52 76.43
C PRO A 304 -21.58 -11.37 77.56
N GLU A 305 -21.69 -10.32 78.38
CA GLU A 305 -20.69 -9.93 79.41
C GLU A 305 -20.38 -11.04 80.44
N ILE A 306 -21.35 -11.91 80.71
CA ILE A 306 -21.19 -13.07 81.61
C ILE A 306 -20.11 -14.05 81.07
N MET A 307 -20.04 -14.19 79.75
CA MET A 307 -19.06 -15.04 79.06
C MET A 307 -17.68 -14.38 79.00
N MET A 308 -17.61 -13.05 78.90
CA MET A 308 -16.36 -12.29 78.94
C MET A 308 -15.65 -12.41 80.30
N ASN A 309 -16.38 -12.34 81.41
CA ASN A 309 -15.81 -12.48 82.75
C ASN A 309 -15.34 -13.91 83.06
N MET A 310 -16.03 -14.93 82.54
CA MET A 310 -15.63 -16.34 82.73
C MET A 310 -14.35 -16.71 81.96
N TRP A 311 -14.04 -16.01 80.87
CA TRP A 311 -12.96 -16.36 79.93
C TRP A 311 -11.77 -15.40 79.96
N GLU A 312 -11.74 -14.45 80.91
CA GLU A 312 -10.76 -13.36 80.96
C GLU A 312 -9.30 -13.83 81.02
N LYS A 313 -9.02 -14.90 81.80
CA LYS A 313 -7.69 -15.53 81.85
C LYS A 313 -7.29 -16.21 80.53
N GLN A 314 -8.26 -16.80 79.83
CA GLN A 314 -8.04 -17.53 78.58
C GLN A 314 -7.86 -16.58 77.38
N PHE A 315 -8.51 -15.41 77.41
CA PHE A 315 -8.28 -14.35 76.43
C PHE A 315 -6.83 -13.81 76.48
N GLN A 316 -6.25 -13.70 77.69
CA GLN A 316 -4.88 -13.21 77.88
C GLN A 316 -3.81 -14.23 77.43
N GLU A 317 -4.00 -15.51 77.74
CA GLU A 317 -3.06 -16.58 77.33
C GLU A 317 -3.08 -16.83 75.81
N ALA A 318 -4.24 -16.72 75.16
CA ALA A 318 -4.39 -17.02 73.74
C ALA A 318 -4.26 -15.82 72.78
N ARG A 319 -4.02 -14.60 73.31
CA ARG A 319 -3.95 -13.32 72.54
C ARG A 319 -5.08 -13.18 71.52
N ILE A 320 -6.32 -13.37 71.95
CA ILE A 320 -7.48 -13.29 71.07
C ILE A 320 -7.99 -11.85 71.09
N SER A 321 -7.77 -11.10 70.02
CA SER A 321 -8.44 -9.82 69.77
C SER A 321 -9.57 -10.03 68.76
N PRO A 322 -10.86 -10.00 69.15
CA PRO A 322 -11.98 -10.29 68.25
C PRO A 322 -12.07 -9.35 67.04
N ARG A 323 -11.42 -8.19 67.09
CA ARG A 323 -11.23 -7.28 65.95
C ARG A 323 -9.79 -6.76 65.95
N GLN A 324 -9.06 -7.01 64.88
CA GLN A 324 -7.82 -6.30 64.57
C GLN A 324 -8.03 -5.53 63.26
N CYS A 325 -7.88 -4.21 63.32
CA CYS A 325 -8.02 -3.29 62.17
C CYS A 325 -9.35 -3.39 61.40
N GLY A 326 -10.49 -3.47 62.10
CA GLY A 326 -11.81 -3.35 61.47
C GLY A 326 -12.24 -4.51 60.55
N LYS A 327 -11.59 -5.68 60.67
CA LYS A 327 -12.00 -6.93 60.04
C LYS A 327 -12.06 -8.05 61.08
N LEU A 328 -13.04 -8.94 60.94
CA LEU A 328 -13.16 -10.13 61.76
C LEU A 328 -12.11 -11.15 61.36
N ASP A 329 -11.27 -11.55 62.31
CA ASP A 329 -10.37 -12.67 62.13
C ASP A 329 -11.16 -13.98 62.35
N LEU A 330 -11.44 -14.69 61.26
CA LEU A 330 -12.15 -15.98 61.25
C LEU A 330 -11.46 -17.03 62.12
N ILE A 331 -10.14 -16.95 62.26
CA ILE A 331 -9.35 -17.86 63.10
C ILE A 331 -9.63 -17.57 64.57
N SER A 332 -9.73 -16.30 64.94
CA SER A 332 -10.13 -15.86 66.27
C SER A 332 -11.58 -16.24 66.58
N LEU A 333 -12.48 -16.18 65.60
CA LEU A 333 -13.88 -16.62 65.74
C LEU A 333 -14.01 -18.14 65.94
N LEU A 334 -13.29 -18.94 65.17
CA LEU A 334 -13.29 -20.40 65.29
C LEU A 334 -12.69 -20.87 66.62
N LYS A 335 -11.67 -20.16 67.12
CA LYS A 335 -11.15 -20.39 68.48
C LYS A 335 -12.22 -20.08 69.53
N LEU A 336 -12.92 -18.96 69.40
CA LEU A 336 -14.01 -18.57 70.31
C LEU A 336 -15.16 -19.58 70.29
N TRP A 337 -15.53 -20.08 69.11
CA TRP A 337 -16.52 -21.15 68.94
C TRP A 337 -16.07 -22.47 69.58
N ARG A 338 -14.80 -22.83 69.40
CA ARG A 338 -14.23 -24.01 70.04
C ARG A 338 -14.26 -23.91 71.57
N PHE A 339 -13.97 -22.73 72.13
CA PHE A 339 -14.04 -22.50 73.57
C PHE A 339 -15.48 -22.51 74.09
N ALA A 340 -16.43 -21.91 73.36
CA ALA A 340 -17.85 -22.00 73.68
C ALA A 340 -18.33 -23.45 73.71
N LEU A 341 -17.93 -24.25 72.71
CA LEU A 341 -18.24 -25.68 72.65
C LEU A 341 -17.56 -26.47 73.78
N GLN A 342 -16.34 -26.13 74.18
CA GLN A 342 -15.68 -26.76 75.34
C GLN A 342 -16.40 -26.44 76.64
N THR A 343 -16.80 -25.19 76.89
CA THR A 343 -17.59 -24.88 78.09
C THR A 343 -18.99 -25.51 78.08
N LEU A 344 -19.62 -25.67 76.91
CA LEU A 344 -20.85 -26.43 76.80
C LEU A 344 -20.59 -27.90 77.09
N ASN A 345 -19.49 -28.47 76.59
CA ASN A 345 -19.12 -29.84 76.85
C ASN A 345 -18.75 -30.08 78.33
N ASP A 346 -18.11 -29.13 79.01
CA ASP A 346 -17.82 -29.20 80.45
C ASP A 346 -19.09 -29.11 81.30
N LYS A 347 -20.08 -28.32 80.86
CA LYS A 347 -21.43 -28.30 81.45
C LYS A 347 -22.21 -29.59 81.18
N ILE A 348 -21.98 -30.25 80.04
CA ILE A 348 -22.62 -31.51 79.67
C ILE A 348 -21.96 -32.72 80.35
N THR A 349 -20.64 -32.70 80.59
CA THR A 349 -19.88 -33.80 81.21
C THR A 349 -19.91 -33.79 82.75
N ASN A 350 -20.32 -32.69 83.39
CA ASN A 350 -20.65 -32.65 84.82
C ASN A 350 -22.17 -32.38 85.05
N PRO A 351 -23.04 -33.40 84.90
CA PRO A 351 -24.49 -33.24 85.04
C PRO A 351 -24.97 -33.34 86.50
N LYS A 352 -24.21 -32.80 87.47
CA LYS A 352 -24.66 -32.73 88.87
C LYS A 352 -24.39 -31.35 89.48
N THR A 353 -25.17 -30.39 89.04
CA THR A 353 -25.88 -29.49 89.96
C THR A 353 -27.26 -29.23 89.34
N ILE A 354 -28.24 -29.83 90.01
CA ILE A 354 -29.68 -29.98 89.74
C ILE A 354 -30.33 -28.55 89.82
N GLN A 355 -31.38 -28.11 89.09
CA GLN A 355 -32.79 -28.52 89.19
C GLN A 355 -33.69 -27.86 88.11
N HIS A 356 -34.74 -28.63 87.80
CA HIS A 356 -35.99 -28.42 87.06
C HIS A 356 -36.68 -27.05 87.14
N GLN A 357 -37.58 -26.83 86.16
CA GLN A 357 -38.80 -26.00 86.06
C GLN A 357 -38.72 -25.07 84.83
N ASP A 358 -39.57 -25.06 83.80
CA ASP A 358 -40.92 -25.59 83.48
C ASP A 358 -40.99 -25.71 81.93
N LEU A 359 -41.46 -26.80 81.31
CA LEU A 359 -42.84 -27.10 80.88
C LEU A 359 -43.59 -26.01 80.07
N GLU A 360 -44.11 -26.47 78.92
CA GLU A 360 -45.37 -26.09 78.27
C GLU A 360 -45.43 -24.88 77.32
N ASN A 361 -45.70 -25.18 76.03
CA ASN A 361 -46.91 -24.79 75.27
C ASN A 361 -46.74 -25.17 73.78
N GLU A 362 -47.36 -26.27 73.36
CA GLU A 362 -48.63 -26.34 72.57
C GLU A 362 -48.41 -26.02 71.07
N GLU A 363 -48.45 -27.01 70.17
CA GLU A 363 -49.64 -27.69 69.60
C GLU A 363 -50.55 -26.80 68.75
N ASN A 364 -51.07 -27.41 67.67
CA ASN A 364 -52.07 -26.98 66.67
C ASN A 364 -51.47 -26.65 65.27
N LEU A 365 -51.91 -27.25 64.15
CA LEU A 365 -53.22 -27.82 63.82
C LEU A 365 -53.12 -28.85 62.66
N GLU A 366 -53.79 -29.99 62.82
CA GLU A 366 -54.00 -31.10 61.86
C GLU A 366 -55.17 -30.84 60.87
N LYS A 367 -55.23 -31.63 59.78
CA LYS A 367 -56.40 -32.37 59.22
C LYS A 367 -56.05 -33.04 57.87
N GLU A 368 -55.90 -34.37 57.83
CA GLU A 368 -56.89 -35.45 57.49
C GLU A 368 -57.10 -35.62 55.97
N GLU A 369 -56.55 -36.68 55.35
CA GLU A 369 -57.12 -38.02 55.02
C GLU A 369 -58.00 -37.98 53.74
N ASP A 370 -57.73 -38.77 52.69
CA ASP A 370 -58.19 -40.17 52.54
C ASP A 370 -57.33 -41.01 51.54
N LEU A 371 -56.99 -42.24 51.96
CA LEU A 371 -57.03 -43.58 51.28
C LEU A 371 -56.96 -43.64 49.73
N GLU A 372 -56.19 -44.51 49.05
CA GLU A 372 -56.00 -45.96 49.24
C GLU A 372 -54.99 -46.51 48.19
N ASN A 373 -54.36 -47.64 48.52
CA ASN A 373 -53.63 -48.63 47.68
C ASN A 373 -52.10 -48.62 47.67
N GLU A 374 -51.57 -49.47 48.55
CA GLU A 374 -50.22 -50.04 48.54
C GLU A 374 -50.32 -51.54 48.15
N LYS A 375 -49.35 -52.03 47.35
CA LYS A 375 -49.18 -53.37 46.70
C LYS A 375 -49.66 -53.34 45.23
N ASP A 376 -48.78 -53.25 44.24
CA ASP A 376 -47.72 -54.22 43.97
C ASP A 376 -46.32 -53.59 43.80
N LEU A 377 -45.43 -53.91 44.75
CA LEU A 377 -43.99 -53.67 44.72
C LEU A 377 -43.33 -54.91 44.09
N GLU A 378 -42.99 -54.87 42.80
CA GLU A 378 -41.92 -55.72 42.25
C GLU A 378 -41.28 -55.23 40.92
N ASP A 379 -41.78 -54.16 40.28
CA ASP A 379 -41.28 -53.71 38.96
C ASP A 379 -40.33 -52.47 38.98
N GLU A 380 -39.91 -51.98 40.14
CA GLU A 380 -39.22 -50.68 40.27
C GLU A 380 -37.68 -50.73 40.35
N LYS A 381 -37.04 -51.89 40.09
CA LYS A 381 -35.56 -52.01 40.06
C LYS A 381 -34.94 -52.13 38.67
N ASP A 382 -35.74 -52.31 37.63
CA ASP A 382 -35.24 -52.52 36.27
C ASP A 382 -35.26 -51.26 35.39
N LEU A 383 -35.99 -50.19 35.79
CA LEU A 383 -36.04 -48.94 35.02
C LEU A 383 -34.85 -47.98 35.24
N GLU A 384 -34.19 -47.97 36.40
CA GLU A 384 -33.04 -47.08 36.63
C GLU A 384 -31.72 -47.61 36.00
N ASN A 385 -31.58 -48.92 35.84
CA ASN A 385 -30.34 -49.52 35.33
C ASN A 385 -30.19 -49.45 33.80
N GLU A 386 -31.30 -49.46 33.03
CA GLU A 386 -31.23 -49.32 31.57
C GLU A 386 -30.84 -47.91 31.12
N ASP A 387 -31.31 -46.88 31.83
CA ASP A 387 -30.98 -45.48 31.51
C ASP A 387 -29.54 -45.11 31.88
N LEU A 388 -29.03 -45.59 33.02
CA LEU A 388 -27.61 -45.43 33.37
C LEU A 388 -26.69 -46.24 32.45
N SER A 389 -27.08 -47.47 32.06
CA SER A 389 -26.30 -48.28 31.12
C SER A 389 -26.26 -47.67 29.70
N SER A 390 -27.38 -47.10 29.24
CA SER A 390 -27.46 -46.46 27.93
C SER A 390 -26.67 -45.15 27.87
N THR A 391 -26.66 -44.37 28.97
CA THR A 391 -25.88 -43.13 29.07
C THR A 391 -24.37 -43.42 29.21
N VAL A 392 -23.98 -44.45 29.95
CA VAL A 392 -22.57 -44.91 30.03
C VAL A 392 -22.06 -45.37 28.67
N LYS A 393 -22.85 -46.14 27.89
CA LYS A 393 -22.46 -46.54 26.51
C LYS A 393 -22.29 -45.34 25.58
N LYS A 394 -23.19 -44.35 25.64
CA LYS A 394 -23.06 -43.11 24.85
C LYS A 394 -21.79 -42.33 25.24
N LEU A 395 -21.46 -42.27 26.52
CA LEU A 395 -20.24 -41.63 27.00
C LEU A 395 -18.98 -42.38 26.53
N GLU A 396 -18.99 -43.71 26.54
CA GLU A 396 -17.88 -44.52 26.01
C GLU A 396 -17.69 -44.33 24.50
N GLU A 397 -18.77 -44.29 23.72
CA GLU A 397 -18.73 -43.99 22.29
C GLU A 397 -18.14 -42.59 22.02
N HIS A 398 -18.57 -41.59 22.78
CA HIS A 398 -18.01 -40.23 22.71
C HIS A 398 -16.52 -40.20 23.08
N LEU A 399 -16.09 -40.97 24.07
CA LEU A 399 -14.69 -41.05 24.49
C LEU A 399 -13.81 -41.73 23.42
N ILE A 400 -14.34 -42.74 22.73
CA ILE A 400 -13.67 -43.40 21.60
C ILE A 400 -13.53 -42.43 20.41
N GLU A 401 -14.58 -41.66 20.11
CA GLU A 401 -14.56 -40.69 19.02
C GLU A 401 -13.58 -39.54 19.31
N GLN A 402 -13.54 -39.03 20.56
CA GLN A 402 -12.55 -38.04 21.00
C GLN A 402 -11.11 -38.59 20.90
N LYS A 403 -10.87 -39.85 21.29
CA LYS A 403 -9.56 -40.49 21.10
C LYS A 403 -9.19 -40.60 19.62
N ARG A 404 -10.15 -40.86 18.73
CA ARG A 404 -9.94 -40.93 17.28
C ARG A 404 -9.59 -39.56 16.69
N GLN A 405 -10.27 -38.50 17.15
CA GLN A 405 -9.99 -37.11 16.76
C GLN A 405 -8.61 -36.64 17.27
N ILE A 406 -8.22 -36.98 18.49
CA ILE A 406 -6.87 -36.68 18.99
C ILE A 406 -5.80 -37.41 18.16
N LYS A 407 -6.07 -38.67 17.75
CA LYS A 407 -5.15 -39.42 16.89
C LYS A 407 -5.04 -38.80 15.50
N SER A 408 -6.14 -38.36 14.88
CA SER A 408 -6.09 -37.68 13.57
C SER A 408 -5.39 -36.33 13.65
N LEU A 409 -5.61 -35.55 14.72
CA LEU A 409 -4.90 -34.30 14.97
C LEU A 409 -3.39 -34.54 15.19
N SER A 410 -3.02 -35.61 15.90
CA SER A 410 -1.61 -35.97 16.10
C SER A 410 -0.92 -36.36 14.78
N MET A 411 -1.62 -37.07 13.89
CA MET A 411 -1.11 -37.42 12.56
C MET A 411 -0.96 -36.17 11.69
N LEU A 412 -1.94 -35.27 11.72
CA LEU A 412 -1.90 -34.00 10.99
C LEU A 412 -0.76 -33.09 11.50
N LYS A 413 -0.56 -33.02 12.82
CA LYS A 413 0.58 -32.31 13.44
C LYS A 413 1.92 -32.89 12.96
N ASN A 414 2.06 -34.21 12.91
CA ASN A 414 3.28 -34.86 12.42
C ASN A 414 3.50 -34.59 10.92
N SER A 415 2.45 -34.65 10.10
CA SER A 415 2.54 -34.32 8.67
C SER A 415 2.94 -32.87 8.44
N LEU A 416 2.39 -31.92 9.21
CA LEU A 416 2.77 -30.51 9.13
C LEU A 416 4.21 -30.29 9.58
N LYS A 417 4.67 -31.00 10.62
CA LYS A 417 6.07 -30.92 11.09
C LYS A 417 7.05 -31.43 10.03
N ILE A 418 6.69 -32.50 9.31
CA ILE A 418 7.49 -33.02 8.18
C ILE A 418 7.54 -31.97 7.05
N ARG A 419 6.39 -31.41 6.66
CA ARG A 419 6.34 -30.36 5.63
C ARG A 419 7.12 -29.10 6.02
N LEU A 420 7.05 -28.70 7.29
CA LEU A 420 7.83 -27.56 7.79
C LEU A 420 9.33 -27.83 7.73
N ASN A 421 9.77 -29.05 8.05
CA ASN A 421 11.17 -29.44 7.93
C ASN A 421 11.63 -29.50 6.47
N GLU A 422 10.81 -30.01 5.54
CA GLU A 422 11.10 -29.98 4.10
C GLU A 422 11.27 -28.54 3.57
N ILE A 423 10.40 -27.63 4.01
CA ILE A 423 10.48 -26.21 3.66
C ILE A 423 11.74 -25.58 4.26
N ASN A 424 12.05 -25.87 5.52
CA ASN A 424 13.26 -25.34 6.16
C ASN A 424 14.55 -25.86 5.52
N GLU A 425 14.60 -27.12 5.10
CA GLU A 425 15.73 -27.66 4.33
C GLU A 425 15.83 -27.02 2.93
N SER A 426 14.70 -26.80 2.26
CA SER A 426 14.66 -26.06 0.99
C SER A 426 15.16 -24.61 1.14
N ILE A 427 14.81 -23.94 2.23
CA ILE A 427 15.29 -22.58 2.55
C ILE A 427 16.79 -22.58 2.87
N LYS A 428 17.32 -23.60 3.54
CA LYS A 428 18.77 -23.72 3.77
C LYS A 428 19.54 -23.91 2.47
N LEU A 429 19.03 -24.73 1.54
CA LEU A 429 19.65 -24.94 0.22
C LEU A 429 19.67 -23.63 -0.60
N LEU A 430 18.65 -22.78 -0.48
CA LEU A 430 18.59 -21.48 -1.14
C LEU A 430 19.47 -20.38 -0.50
N LYS A 431 20.08 -20.64 0.67
CA LYS A 431 20.98 -19.69 1.37
C LYS A 431 22.48 -19.98 1.16
N ILE A 432 22.81 -21.02 0.38
CA ILE A 432 24.20 -21.44 0.12
C ILE A 432 24.67 -21.02 -1.30
N ASP A 433 23.77 -20.48 -2.13
CA ASP A 433 24.10 -19.65 -3.31
C ASP A 433 23.94 -18.16 -2.95
#